data_AF-A0A2I1DIX0-F1
#
_entry.id   AF-A0A2I1DIX0-F1
#
_cell.length_a   1.000
_cell.length_b   1.000
_cell.length_c   1.000
_cell.angle_alpha   90.00
_cell.angle_beta   90.00
_cell.angle_gamma   90.00
#
_symmetry.space_group_name_H-M   'P 1'
#
loop_
_entity.id
_entity.type
_entity.pdbx_description
1 polymer ?
#
loop_
_entity_poly.entity_id
_entity_poly.type
_entity_poly.pdbx_seq_one_letter_code
_entity_poly.pdbx_strand_id
1 'polypeptide(L)'
;MNQEQIAKSKTLELLLSASNWDPSMENPEISAKDAYFWYLYDNATDHLQLIQTSRSESELMIATPQPFSPDEIRSALAHLMRDMKSQQSKPKEQKSKTMNDLATMTLLYWQGTNTRLLTPKEVRHRFILSYSAGKQEGTSLRPFAVPLGGDVNCPLAAEKAMELVRQVEAGDRKNHPEWFTGC
;
A
#
# COMPACT_ATOMS: atom_id res chain seq x y z
N MET A 1 13.06 -8.86 20.84
CA MET A 1 11.63 -8.66 21.18
C MET A 1 11.34 -9.05 22.63
N ASN A 2 10.59 -8.22 23.36
CA ASN A 2 10.06 -8.54 24.70
C ASN A 2 8.75 -9.37 24.60
N GLN A 3 8.25 -9.88 25.73
CA GLN A 3 7.04 -10.73 25.76
C GLN A 3 5.79 -10.03 25.21
N GLU A 4 5.65 -8.73 25.44
CA GLU A 4 4.53 -7.92 24.95
C GLU A 4 4.55 -7.80 23.41
N GLN A 5 5.72 -7.57 22.82
CA GLN A 5 5.91 -7.52 21.37
C GLN A 5 5.59 -8.86 20.70
N ILE A 6 5.97 -9.98 21.35
CA ILE A 6 5.64 -11.32 20.86
C ILE A 6 4.12 -11.54 20.86
N ALA A 7 3.42 -11.12 21.91
CA ALA A 7 1.96 -11.24 21.99
C ALA A 7 1.24 -10.40 20.93
N LYS A 8 1.68 -9.15 20.71
CA LYS A 8 1.12 -8.26 19.68
C LYS A 8 1.33 -8.81 18.27
N SER A 9 2.53 -9.31 17.97
CA SER A 9 2.85 -9.96 16.70
C SER A 9 1.94 -11.14 16.40
N LYS A 10 1.77 -12.06 17.37
CA LYS A 10 0.88 -13.22 17.21
C LYS A 10 -0.58 -12.82 17.06
N THR A 11 -1.01 -11.79 17.77
CA THR A 11 -2.38 -11.27 17.64
C THR A 11 -2.61 -10.71 16.24
N LEU A 12 -1.65 -9.96 15.70
CA LEU A 12 -1.74 -9.45 14.34
C LEU A 12 -1.73 -10.57 13.29
N GLU A 13 -0.88 -11.58 13.43
CA GLU A 13 -0.89 -12.77 12.54
C GLU A 13 -2.26 -13.44 12.51
N LEU A 14 -2.89 -13.61 13.68
CA LEU A 14 -4.21 -14.19 13.80
C LEU A 14 -5.28 -13.30 13.17
N LEU A 15 -5.22 -11.99 13.38
CA LEU A 15 -6.13 -11.02 12.74
C LEU A 15 -5.98 -11.00 11.22
N LEU A 16 -4.74 -11.03 10.71
CA LEU A 16 -4.44 -11.09 9.28
C LEU A 16 -5.03 -12.35 8.67
N SER A 17 -4.76 -13.51 9.27
CA SER A 17 -5.30 -14.79 8.82
C SER A 17 -6.83 -14.81 8.86
N ALA A 18 -7.45 -14.32 9.94
CA ALA A 18 -8.91 -14.24 10.08
C ALA A 18 -9.55 -13.25 9.10
N SER A 19 -8.77 -12.30 8.57
CA SER A 19 -9.22 -11.24 7.68
C SER A 19 -8.78 -11.44 6.22
N ASN A 20 -8.44 -12.69 5.87
CA ASN A 20 -8.06 -13.13 4.53
C ASN A 20 -6.78 -12.49 3.95
N TRP A 21 -5.84 -12.12 4.83
CA TRP A 21 -4.48 -11.75 4.44
C TRP A 21 -3.51 -12.92 4.58
N ASP A 22 -2.42 -12.90 3.80
CA ASP A 22 -1.23 -13.69 4.11
C ASP A 22 -0.65 -13.18 5.45
N PRO A 23 -0.58 -14.04 6.50
CA PRO A 23 -0.11 -13.62 7.81
C PRO A 23 1.43 -13.52 7.89
N SER A 24 2.16 -13.84 6.81
CA SER A 24 3.62 -13.75 6.82
C SER A 24 4.11 -12.32 7.03
N MET A 25 4.92 -12.12 8.08
CA MET A 25 5.51 -10.82 8.41
C MET A 25 7.02 -10.85 8.20
N GLU A 26 7.51 -9.88 7.43
CA GLU A 26 8.95 -9.67 7.22
C GLU A 26 9.62 -9.05 8.46
N ASN A 27 8.95 -8.10 9.12
CA ASN A 27 9.42 -7.45 10.33
C ASN A 27 8.35 -7.45 11.43
N PRO A 28 8.33 -8.48 12.29
CA PRO A 28 7.37 -8.61 13.39
C PRO A 28 7.39 -7.44 14.38
N GLU A 29 8.49 -6.71 14.52
CA GLU A 29 8.59 -5.60 15.48
C GLU A 29 7.69 -4.42 15.11
N ILE A 30 7.32 -4.30 13.83
CA ILE A 30 6.40 -3.26 13.34
C ILE A 30 4.98 -3.49 13.86
N SER A 31 4.58 -4.76 14.07
CA SER A 31 3.24 -5.12 14.57
C SER A 31 2.90 -4.48 15.93
N ALA A 32 3.92 -4.16 16.72
CA ALA A 32 3.77 -3.56 18.04
C ALA A 32 3.80 -2.03 18.03
N LYS A 33 4.05 -1.40 16.87
CA LYS A 33 4.16 0.05 16.71
C LYS A 33 2.85 0.65 16.22
N ASP A 34 2.68 1.94 16.52
CA ASP A 34 1.65 2.75 15.90
C ASP A 34 1.93 2.87 14.39
N ALA A 35 0.96 2.54 13.54
CA ALA A 35 1.25 2.28 12.14
C ALA A 35 0.27 2.93 11.14
N TYR A 36 0.78 3.12 9.93
CA TYR A 36 -0.03 3.31 8.72
C TYR A 36 -0.19 1.97 8.00
N PHE A 37 -1.37 1.76 7.41
CA PHE A 37 -1.70 0.61 6.59
C PHE A 37 -1.87 1.07 5.14
N TRP A 38 -1.04 0.51 4.26
CA TRP A 38 -1.01 0.81 2.85
C TRP A 38 -1.57 -0.36 2.06
N TYR A 39 -2.59 -0.08 1.26
CA TYR A 39 -3.29 -1.03 0.41
C TYR A 39 -2.92 -0.72 -1.03
N LEU A 40 -2.03 -1.52 -1.60
CA LEU A 40 -1.56 -1.35 -2.96
C LEU A 40 -2.31 -2.34 -3.85
N TYR A 41 -3.07 -1.82 -4.80
CA TYR A 41 -3.84 -2.65 -5.72
C TYR A 41 -3.35 -2.47 -7.14
N ASP A 42 -3.03 -3.56 -7.81
CA ASP A 42 -2.77 -3.57 -9.24
C ASP A 42 -3.96 -4.14 -10.00
N ASN A 43 -4.62 -3.29 -10.80
CA ASN A 43 -5.81 -3.65 -11.56
C ASN A 43 -5.51 -4.68 -12.66
N ALA A 44 -4.30 -4.64 -13.24
CA ALA A 44 -3.93 -5.54 -14.33
C ALA A 44 -3.80 -7.00 -13.87
N THR A 45 -3.24 -7.23 -12.68
CA THR A 45 -3.04 -8.57 -12.12
C THR A 45 -4.12 -8.99 -11.12
N ASP A 46 -5.08 -8.10 -10.84
CA ASP A 46 -6.10 -8.18 -9.79
C ASP A 46 -5.48 -8.60 -8.44
N HIS A 47 -4.45 -7.87 -8.04
CA HIS A 47 -3.66 -8.19 -6.86
C HIS A 47 -3.69 -7.06 -5.84
N LEU A 48 -4.04 -7.40 -4.59
CA LEU A 48 -4.04 -6.50 -3.46
C LEU A 48 -2.93 -6.88 -2.49
N GLN A 49 -2.06 -5.94 -2.18
CA GLN A 49 -0.97 -6.07 -1.22
C GLN A 49 -1.19 -5.12 -0.03
N LEU A 50 -1.05 -5.66 1.18
CA LEU A 50 -0.99 -4.87 2.41
C LEU A 50 0.46 -4.63 2.82
N ILE A 51 0.79 -3.39 3.16
CA ILE A 51 2.06 -3.00 3.78
C ILE A 51 1.75 -2.23 5.06
N GLN A 52 2.47 -2.58 6.13
CA GLN A 52 2.43 -1.83 7.38
C GLN A 52 3.75 -1.07 7.56
N THR A 53 3.65 0.21 7.89
CA THR A 53 4.82 1.04 8.21
C THR A 53 4.62 1.74 9.55
N SER A 54 5.70 1.92 10.32
CA SER A 54 5.68 2.71 11.55
C SER A 54 5.27 4.15 11.23
N ARG A 55 4.35 4.72 12.02
CA ARG A 55 3.84 6.07 11.79
C ARG A 55 4.94 7.13 11.90
N SER A 56 5.75 7.05 12.95
CA SER A 56 6.84 8.01 13.20
C SER A 56 7.90 7.96 12.10
N GLU A 57 8.32 6.76 11.70
CA GLU A 57 9.32 6.56 10.64
C GLU A 57 8.78 7.03 9.28
N SER A 58 7.50 6.74 8.99
CA SER A 58 6.84 7.18 7.77
C SER A 58 6.73 8.70 7.70
N GLU A 59 6.35 9.35 8.80
CA GLU A 59 6.25 10.82 8.86
C GLU A 59 7.61 11.49 8.70
N LEU A 60 8.66 10.92 9.28
CA LEU A 60 10.03 11.40 9.09
C LEU A 60 10.45 11.31 7.61
N MET A 61 10.19 10.17 6.98
CA MET A 61 10.50 9.96 5.56
C MET A 61 9.74 10.92 4.65
N ILE A 62 8.43 11.07 4.88
CA ILE A 62 7.55 11.97 4.12
C ILE A 62 7.93 13.46 4.33
N ALA A 63 8.56 13.81 5.45
CA ALA A 63 9.06 15.17 5.70
C ALA A 63 10.42 15.43 5.06
N THR A 64 11.17 14.39 4.68
CA THR A 64 12.52 14.51 4.13
C THR A 64 12.47 14.91 2.66
N PRO A 65 13.15 15.98 2.21
CA PRO A 65 13.27 16.31 0.80
C PRO A 65 13.87 15.13 0.03
N GLN A 66 13.22 14.74 -1.06
CA GLN A 66 13.62 13.60 -1.86
C GLN A 66 14.28 14.08 -3.17
N PRO A 67 15.34 13.41 -3.65
CA PRO A 67 16.16 13.91 -4.77
C PRO A 67 15.60 13.57 -6.16
N PHE A 68 14.54 12.79 -6.25
CA PHE A 68 13.95 12.31 -7.49
C PHE A 68 12.82 13.22 -7.97
N SER A 69 12.48 13.17 -9.24
CA SER A 69 11.27 13.81 -9.75
C SER A 69 10.01 13.01 -9.37
N PRO A 70 8.83 13.66 -9.30
CA PRO A 70 7.57 12.95 -9.09
C PRO A 70 7.29 11.86 -10.13
N ASP A 71 7.71 12.06 -11.38
CA ASP A 71 7.51 11.11 -12.46
C ASP A 71 8.40 9.87 -12.32
N GLU A 72 9.67 10.04 -11.89
CA GLU A 72 10.57 8.92 -11.58
C GLU A 72 10.01 8.05 -10.46
N ILE A 73 9.51 8.67 -9.39
CA ILE A 73 8.89 7.94 -8.27
C ILE A 73 7.63 7.22 -8.73
N ARG A 74 6.75 7.89 -9.48
CA ARG A 74 5.50 7.28 -9.99
C ARG A 74 5.82 6.06 -10.87
N SER A 75 6.78 6.20 -11.77
CA SER A 75 7.20 5.11 -12.67
C SER A 75 7.79 3.94 -11.90
N ALA A 76 8.69 4.21 -10.94
CA ALA A 76 9.30 3.18 -10.10
C ALA A 76 8.26 2.42 -9.26
N LEU A 77 7.33 3.14 -8.62
CA LEU A 77 6.26 2.52 -7.83
C LEU A 77 5.32 1.70 -8.71
N ALA A 78 4.92 2.21 -9.87
CA ALA A 78 4.09 1.49 -10.83
C ALA A 78 4.74 0.17 -11.27
N HIS A 79 6.04 0.18 -11.55
CA HIS A 79 6.80 -1.01 -11.91
C HIS A 79 6.81 -2.03 -10.77
N LEU A 80 7.10 -1.60 -9.55
CA LEU A 80 7.08 -2.48 -8.36
C LEU A 80 5.68 -3.04 -8.10
N MET A 81 4.63 -2.25 -8.28
CA MET A 81 3.23 -2.66 -8.09
C MET A 81 2.82 -3.75 -9.10
N ARG A 82 3.19 -3.61 -10.38
CA ARG A 82 2.91 -4.61 -11.41
C ARG A 82 3.55 -5.96 -11.10
N ASP A 83 4.73 -5.94 -10.48
CA ASP A 83 5.47 -7.14 -10.17
C ASP A 83 5.01 -7.84 -8.88
N MET A 84 4.27 -7.18 -7.99
CA MET A 84 3.91 -7.68 -6.64
C MET A 84 3.47 -9.15 -6.62
N LYS A 85 2.56 -9.52 -7.52
CA LYS A 85 2.01 -10.89 -7.61
C LYS A 85 3.09 -11.93 -7.91
N SER A 86 4.03 -11.61 -8.80
CA SER A 86 5.13 -12.51 -9.18
C SER A 86 6.23 -12.61 -8.12
N GLN A 87 6.31 -11.64 -7.21
CA GLN A 87 7.32 -11.60 -6.14
C GLN A 87 7.00 -12.57 -5.01
N GLN A 88 5.73 -13.01 -4.89
CA GLN A 88 5.32 -13.95 -3.85
C GLN A 88 5.99 -15.33 -3.96
N SER A 89 6.40 -15.73 -5.17
CA SER A 89 7.08 -17.02 -5.42
C SER A 89 8.61 -16.95 -5.35
N LYS A 90 9.20 -15.79 -5.02
CA LYS A 90 10.65 -15.61 -5.00
C LYS A 90 11.28 -16.04 -3.67
N PRO A 91 12.61 -16.30 -3.63
CA PRO A 91 13.32 -16.57 -2.38
C PRO A 91 13.13 -15.45 -1.36
N LYS A 92 13.10 -15.81 -0.07
CA LYS A 92 12.79 -14.89 1.04
C LYS A 92 13.60 -13.59 1.01
N GLU A 93 14.90 -13.67 0.78
CA GLU A 93 15.77 -12.48 0.74
C GLU A 93 15.38 -11.50 -0.37
N GLN A 94 15.04 -12.02 -1.55
CA GLN A 94 14.62 -11.20 -2.68
C GLN A 94 13.21 -10.63 -2.48
N LYS A 95 12.29 -11.41 -1.89
CA LYS A 95 10.96 -10.95 -1.47
C LYS A 95 11.11 -9.79 -0.49
N SER A 96 11.92 -9.96 0.56
CA SER A 96 12.12 -8.96 1.62
C SER A 96 12.67 -7.64 1.06
N LYS A 97 13.71 -7.70 0.21
CA LYS A 97 14.24 -6.51 -0.47
C LYS A 97 13.16 -5.80 -1.28
N THR A 98 12.41 -6.53 -2.10
CA THR A 98 11.38 -5.94 -2.95
C THR A 98 10.25 -5.31 -2.15
N MET A 99 9.84 -5.92 -1.03
CA MET A 99 8.82 -5.36 -0.14
C MET A 99 9.29 -4.08 0.55
N ASN A 100 10.57 -3.99 0.92
CA ASN A 100 11.16 -2.77 1.46
C ASN A 100 11.24 -1.65 0.40
N ASP A 101 11.62 -1.99 -0.83
CA ASP A 101 11.65 -1.05 -1.96
C ASP A 101 10.23 -0.54 -2.27
N LEU A 102 9.24 -1.43 -2.27
CA LEU A 102 7.83 -1.11 -2.48
C LEU A 102 7.28 -0.19 -1.37
N ALA A 103 7.59 -0.47 -0.09
CA ALA A 103 7.21 0.39 1.03
C ALA A 103 7.85 1.77 0.94
N THR A 104 9.14 1.84 0.60
CA THR A 104 9.89 3.08 0.42
C THR A 104 9.29 3.93 -0.70
N MET A 105 9.06 3.34 -1.89
CA MET A 105 8.47 4.04 -3.03
C MET A 105 7.03 4.48 -2.76
N THR A 106 6.27 3.71 -1.99
CA THR A 106 4.92 4.09 -1.54
C THR A 106 4.94 5.39 -0.73
N LEU A 107 5.88 5.51 0.22
CA LEU A 107 6.02 6.70 1.06
C LEU A 107 6.46 7.92 0.24
N LEU A 108 7.43 7.76 -0.66
CA LEU A 108 7.91 8.83 -1.54
C LEU A 108 6.83 9.29 -2.52
N TYR A 109 6.07 8.34 -3.08
CA TYR A 109 4.96 8.69 -3.96
C TYR A 109 3.91 9.48 -3.20
N TRP A 110 3.49 8.99 -2.03
CA TRP A 110 2.51 9.66 -1.19
C TRP A 110 2.94 11.09 -0.83
N GLN A 111 4.22 11.30 -0.52
CA GLN A 111 4.81 12.60 -0.20
C GLN A 111 4.47 13.67 -1.24
N GLY A 112 4.52 13.32 -2.52
CA GLY A 112 4.31 14.23 -3.66
C GLY A 112 2.85 14.41 -4.10
N THR A 113 1.87 13.79 -3.41
CA THR A 113 0.46 13.82 -3.84
C THR A 113 -0.35 14.91 -3.16
N ASN A 114 -1.33 15.48 -3.87
CA ASN A 114 -2.34 16.34 -3.24
C ASN A 114 -3.20 15.58 -2.21
N THR A 115 -3.40 14.27 -2.40
CA THR A 115 -4.11 13.42 -1.44
C THR A 115 -3.48 13.50 -0.06
N ARG A 116 -2.15 13.48 0.04
CA ARG A 116 -1.46 13.68 1.33
C ARG A 116 -1.84 14.99 1.99
N LEU A 117 -1.84 16.10 1.25
CA LEU A 117 -2.11 17.44 1.80
C LEU A 117 -3.53 17.55 2.38
N LEU A 118 -4.46 16.78 1.81
CA LEU A 118 -5.87 16.76 2.20
C LEU A 118 -6.19 15.66 3.23
N THR A 119 -5.27 14.74 3.50
CA THR A 119 -5.50 13.60 4.39
C THR A 119 -4.97 13.93 5.80
N PRO A 120 -5.83 13.97 6.83
CA PRO A 120 -5.39 14.14 8.21
C PRO A 120 -4.44 13.02 8.64
N LYS A 121 -3.52 13.32 9.56
CA LYS A 121 -2.52 12.35 10.05
C LYS A 121 -3.17 11.17 10.79
N GLU A 122 -4.36 11.39 11.32
CA GLU A 122 -5.18 10.43 12.04
C GLU A 122 -5.75 9.35 11.09
N VAL A 123 -5.79 9.62 9.78
CA VAL A 123 -6.26 8.65 8.79
C VAL A 123 -5.16 7.66 8.45
N ARG A 124 -5.39 6.41 8.84
CA ARG A 124 -4.37 5.36 8.83
C ARG A 124 -4.43 4.42 7.64
N HIS A 125 -5.59 4.30 7.01
CA HIS A 125 -5.81 3.44 5.85
C HIS A 125 -5.62 4.24 4.57
N ARG A 126 -4.55 3.91 3.84
CA ARG A 126 -4.12 4.62 2.64
C ARG A 126 -4.03 3.64 1.49
N PHE A 127 -4.48 4.05 0.33
CA PHE A 127 -4.61 3.21 -0.83
C PHE A 127 -3.88 3.84 -2.00
N ILE A 128 -3.30 2.98 -2.84
CA ILE A 128 -2.77 3.37 -4.14
C ILE A 128 -3.24 2.30 -5.13
N LEU A 129 -4.01 2.73 -6.14
CA LEU A 129 -4.43 1.87 -7.22
C LEU A 129 -3.52 2.10 -8.43
N SER A 130 -3.07 1.03 -9.05
CA SER A 130 -2.37 1.03 -10.33
C SER A 130 -3.36 0.65 -11.41
N TYR A 131 -3.59 1.57 -12.34
CA TYR A 131 -4.29 1.33 -13.59
C TYR A 131 -3.27 1.28 -14.73
N SER A 132 -3.25 0.17 -15.46
CA SER A 132 -2.43 0.03 -16.67
C SER A 132 -3.34 0.09 -17.90
N ALA A 133 -3.23 1.16 -18.69
CA ALA A 133 -3.96 1.29 -19.94
C ALA A 133 -3.30 0.44 -21.04
N GLY A 134 -3.58 -0.87 -21.06
CA GLY A 134 -3.08 -1.77 -22.11
C GLY A 134 -1.55 -1.79 -22.28
N LYS A 135 -1.08 -2.13 -23.49
CA LYS A 135 0.34 -2.36 -23.84
C LYS A 135 1.20 -1.09 -23.91
N GLN A 136 0.66 0.10 -23.64
CA GLN A 136 1.44 1.35 -23.69
C GLN A 136 1.80 1.86 -22.30
N GLU A 137 2.95 2.51 -22.22
CA GLU A 137 3.81 2.71 -21.05
C GLU A 137 3.24 3.64 -19.95
N GLY A 138 1.98 4.05 -20.04
CA GLY A 138 1.32 4.90 -19.04
C GLY A 138 0.68 4.08 -17.92
N THR A 139 1.31 4.03 -16.75
CA THR A 139 0.64 3.56 -15.52
C THR A 139 0.12 4.76 -14.73
N SER A 140 -1.19 4.81 -14.55
CA SER A 140 -1.85 5.82 -13.71
C SER A 140 -1.92 5.29 -12.29
N LEU A 141 -1.32 6.03 -11.36
CA LEU A 141 -1.43 5.74 -9.93
C LEU A 141 -2.48 6.65 -9.29
N ARG A 142 -3.44 6.05 -8.58
CA ARG A 142 -4.54 6.74 -7.92
C ARG A 142 -4.43 6.61 -6.40
N PRO A 143 -3.96 7.65 -5.68
CA PRO A 143 -3.91 7.65 -4.23
C PRO A 143 -5.25 8.09 -3.64
N PHE A 144 -5.70 7.40 -2.60
CA PHE A 144 -6.80 7.84 -1.74
C PHE A 144 -6.62 7.37 -0.31
N ALA A 145 -7.39 7.90 0.62
CA ALA A 145 -7.40 7.49 2.01
C ALA A 145 -8.84 7.41 2.52
N VAL A 146 -9.08 6.54 3.49
CA VAL A 146 -10.42 6.32 4.03
C VAL A 146 -10.40 6.52 5.55
N PRO A 147 -11.16 7.50 6.08
CA PRO A 147 -11.29 7.69 7.52
C PRO A 147 -12.27 6.65 8.08
N LEU A 148 -11.78 5.45 8.34
CA LEU A 148 -12.56 4.43 9.02
C LEU A 148 -12.38 4.58 10.54
N GLY A 149 -13.50 4.67 11.26
CA GLY A 149 -13.51 4.59 12.72
C GLY A 149 -13.26 3.16 13.19
N GLY A 150 -12.59 2.99 14.33
CA GLY A 150 -12.29 1.67 14.89
C GLY A 150 -10.97 1.65 15.65
N ASP A 151 -10.55 0.46 16.10
CA ASP A 151 -9.24 0.26 16.73
C ASP A 151 -8.15 0.61 15.72
N VAL A 152 -7.47 1.71 16.02
CA VAL A 152 -6.69 2.50 15.06
C VAL A 152 -5.43 1.76 14.59
N ASN A 153 -5.06 0.64 15.21
CA ASN A 153 -3.89 -0.17 14.85
C ASN A 153 -4.24 -1.55 14.25
N CYS A 154 -5.41 -1.70 13.65
CA CYS A 154 -5.78 -2.93 12.95
C CYS A 154 -5.91 -2.71 11.44
N PRO A 155 -5.35 -3.59 10.59
CA PRO A 155 -5.61 -3.52 9.16
C PRO A 155 -7.07 -3.87 8.86
N LEU A 156 -7.63 -3.25 7.82
CA LEU A 156 -8.91 -3.68 7.23
C LEU A 156 -8.81 -5.11 6.73
N ALA A 157 -9.94 -5.83 6.80
CA ALA A 157 -10.07 -7.09 6.13
C ALA A 157 -9.90 -6.96 4.61
N ALA A 158 -9.30 -7.97 3.98
CA ALA A 158 -9.00 -7.95 2.56
C ALA A 158 -10.27 -7.70 1.72
N GLU A 159 -11.39 -8.32 2.08
CA GLU A 159 -12.69 -8.11 1.43
C GLU A 159 -13.17 -6.66 1.52
N LYS A 160 -13.03 -6.03 2.70
CA LYS A 160 -13.43 -4.64 2.89
C LYS A 160 -12.52 -3.68 2.11
N ALA A 161 -11.21 -3.96 2.11
CA ALA A 161 -10.26 -3.20 1.30
C ALA A 161 -10.58 -3.31 -0.19
N MET A 162 -10.89 -4.52 -0.68
CA MET A 162 -11.32 -4.74 -2.07
C MET A 162 -12.65 -4.07 -2.41
N GLU A 163 -13.61 -4.02 -1.48
CA GLU A 163 -14.87 -3.29 -1.67
C GLU A 163 -14.60 -1.80 -1.93
N LEU A 164 -13.73 -1.18 -1.12
CA LEU A 164 -13.34 0.22 -1.27
C LEU A 164 -12.61 0.48 -2.58
N VAL A 165 -11.69 -0.42 -2.96
CA VAL A 165 -11.00 -0.40 -4.26
C VAL A 165 -12.03 -0.38 -5.40
N ARG A 166 -12.99 -1.31 -5.40
CA ARG A 166 -14.01 -1.42 -6.45
C ARG A 166 -14.93 -0.20 -6.52
N GLN A 167 -15.25 0.42 -5.39
CA GLN A 167 -16.03 1.66 -5.35
C GLN A 167 -15.28 2.83 -6.03
N VAL A 168 -14.00 3.00 -5.71
CA VAL A 168 -13.15 4.02 -6.34
C VAL A 168 -12.98 3.73 -7.82
N GLU A 169 -12.69 2.48 -8.19
CA GLU A 169 -12.54 2.07 -9.59
C GLU A 169 -13.81 2.30 -10.41
N ALA A 170 -15.00 2.02 -9.87
CA ALA A 170 -16.25 2.29 -10.57
C ALA A 170 -16.45 3.80 -10.83
N GLY A 171 -16.06 4.65 -9.88
CA GLY A 171 -16.04 6.10 -10.06
C GLY A 171 -15.01 6.54 -11.10
N ASP A 172 -13.80 6.00 -11.03
CA ASP A 172 -12.72 6.32 -11.96
C ASP A 172 -13.04 5.84 -13.38
N ARG A 173 -13.65 4.67 -13.59
CA ARG A 173 -14.07 4.20 -14.92
C ARG A 173 -15.08 5.12 -15.59
N LYS A 174 -15.94 5.77 -14.80
CA LYS A 174 -16.93 6.73 -15.28
C LYS A 174 -16.30 8.08 -15.64
N ASN A 175 -15.32 8.53 -14.85
CA ASN A 175 -14.76 9.89 -14.95
C ASN A 175 -13.45 9.96 -15.75
N HIS A 176 -12.71 8.86 -15.79
CA HIS A 176 -11.39 8.68 -16.40
C HIS A 176 -11.32 7.35 -17.19
N PRO A 177 -12.22 7.14 -18.18
CA PRO A 177 -12.21 5.91 -18.98
C PRO A 177 -10.86 5.67 -19.68
N GLU A 178 -10.12 6.73 -19.99
CA GLU A 178 -8.79 6.69 -20.62
C GLU A 178 -7.73 5.95 -19.79
N TRP A 179 -7.93 5.79 -18.48
CA TRP A 179 -7.02 5.00 -17.63
C TRP A 179 -7.19 3.48 -17.81
N PHE A 180 -8.29 3.04 -18.41
CA PHE A 180 -8.67 1.64 -18.52
C PHE A 180 -8.60 1.11 -19.95
N THR A 181 -8.69 2.00 -20.94
CA THR A 181 -8.60 1.64 -22.36
C THR A 181 -7.24 2.07 -22.88
N GLY A 182 -6.33 1.11 -23.08
CA GLY A 182 -5.20 1.35 -23.97
C GLY A 182 -5.75 1.53 -25.38
N CYS A 183 -5.44 2.65 -26.03
CA CYS A 183 -5.76 2.87 -27.45
C CYS A 183 -5.16 1.78 -28.33
#